data_AF-A0A5C5UDJ0-F1
#
_entry.id   AF-A0A5C5UDJ0-F1
#
_cell.length_a   1.000
_cell.length_b   1.000
_cell.length_c   1.000
_cell.angle_alpha   90.00
_cell.angle_beta   90.00
_cell.angle_gamma   90.00
#
_symmetry.space_group_name_H-M   'P 1'
#
loop_
_entity.id
_entity.type
_entity.pdbx_description
1 polymer ?
#
loop_
_entity_poly.entity_id
_entity_poly.type
_entity_poly.pdbx_seq_one_letter_code
_entity_poly.pdbx_strand_id
1 'polypeptide(L)' 'MLVTGLAPRELRLLTVDGDRVQHEETILTTEGRPYEPVVGPDGAIYVVTDAPGEVLRLSPQEERRL' A
#
# COMPACT_ATOMS: atom_id res chain seq x y z
N MET A 1 -7.65 2.37 -5.47
CA MET A 1 -6.80 3.58 -5.30
C MET A 1 -5.82 3.33 -4.17
N LEU A 2 -4.56 3.74 -4.30
CA LEU A 2 -3.54 3.59 -3.25
C LEU A 2 -3.33 4.91 -2.53
N VAL A 3 -3.30 4.89 -1.20
CA VAL A 3 -3.13 6.08 -0.36
C VAL A 3 -2.12 5.83 0.74
N THR A 4 -1.13 6.71 0.86
CA THR A 4 -0.13 6.66 1.93
C THR A 4 -0.52 7.55 3.09
N GLY A 5 -0.49 7.02 4.29
CA GLY A 5 -0.58 7.78 5.53
C GLY A 5 0.80 7.99 6.13
N LEU A 6 1.33 9.22 6.09
CA LEU A 6 2.67 9.53 6.61
C LEU A 6 2.76 9.42 8.14
N ALA A 7 1.84 10.04 8.87
CA ALA A 7 1.81 9.94 10.33
C ALA A 7 1.49 8.52 10.84
N PRO A 8 0.47 7.80 10.30
CA PRO A 8 0.20 6.43 10.71
C PRO A 8 1.18 5.39 10.14
N ARG A 9 1.99 5.75 9.13
CA ARG A 9 2.97 4.88 8.46
C ARG A 9 2.33 3.68 7.77
N GLU A 10 1.28 3.96 7.00
CA GLU A 10 0.46 2.93 6.36
C GLU A 10 0.33 3.16 4.85
N LEU A 11 0.19 2.07 4.10
CA LEU A 11 -0.36 2.08 2.75
C LEU A 11 -1.74 1.45 2.78
N ARG A 12 -2.72 2.17 2.22
CA ARG A 12 -4.12 1.75 2.18
C ARG A 12 -4.60 1.54 0.75
N LEU A 13 -5.40 0.49 0.57
CA LEU A 13 -6.13 0.21 -0.66
C LEU A 13 -7.59 0.63 -0.50
N LEU A 14 -8.00 1.62 -1.29
CA LEU A 14 -9.38 2.09 -1.33
C LEU A 14 -10.10 1.57 -2.56
N THR A 15 -11.32 1.06 -2.36
CA THR A 15 -12.30 0.87 -3.44
C THR A 15 -13.17 2.11 -3.50
N VAL A 16 -13.20 2.77 -4.65
CA VAL A 16 -13.89 4.06 -4.85
C VAL A 16 -14.95 3.90 -5.93
N ASP A 17 -16.15 4.41 -5.67
CA ASP A 17 -17.25 4.51 -6.62
C ASP A 17 -17.72 5.98 -6.68
N GLY A 18 -17.45 6.64 -7.81
CA GLY A 18 -17.63 8.07 -7.94
C GLY A 18 -16.81 8.87 -6.92
N ASP A 19 -17.50 9.58 -6.03
CA ASP A 19 -16.94 10.39 -4.94
C ASP A 19 -16.97 9.67 -3.58
N ARG A 20 -17.36 8.39 -3.53
CA ARG A 20 -17.51 7.62 -2.30
C ARG A 20 -16.46 6.53 -2.17
N VAL A 21 -15.87 6.41 -0.99
CA VAL A 21 -15.05 5.25 -0.59
C VAL A 21 -16.01 4.14 -0.14
N GLN A 22 -15.99 3.02 -0.84
CA GLN A 22 -16.83 1.84 -0.58
C GLN A 22 -16.14 0.85 0.35
N HIS A 23 -14.81 0.73 0.25
CA HIS A 23 -13.99 -0.15 1.08
C HIS A 23 -12.60 0.46 1.30
N GLU A 24 -12.03 0.20 2.46
CA GLU A 24 -10.71 0.64 2.88
C GLU A 24 -10.01 -0.51 3.62
N GLU A 25 -8.79 -0.81 3.19
CA GLU A 25 -7.95 -1.84 3.78
C GLU A 25 -6.53 -1.30 3.99
N THR A 26 -5.94 -1.51 5.17
CA THR A 26 -4.51 -1.30 5.39
C THR A 26 -3.76 -2.52 4.87
N ILE A 27 -3.02 -2.35 3.77
CA ILE A 27 -2.29 -3.43 3.09
C ILE A 27 -0.80 -3.49 3.47
N LEU A 28 -0.30 -2.46 4.16
CA LEU A 28 1.06 -2.40 4.68
C LEU A 28 1.13 -1.42 5.86
N THR A 29 1.87 -1.80 6.90
CA THR A 29 2.35 -0.91 7.95
C THR A 29 3.86 -0.98 7.98
N THR A 30 4.54 0.17 8.03
CA THR A 30 6.00 0.26 7.95
C THR A 30 6.59 0.92 9.20
N GLU A 31 7.86 0.64 9.47
CA GLU A 31 8.60 1.35 10.54
C GLU A 31 8.80 2.83 10.18
N GLY A 32 9.15 3.11 8.92
CA GLY A 32 9.35 4.45 8.37
C GLY A 32 8.10 5.00 7.70
N ARG A 33 8.15 6.22 7.17
CA ARG A 33 7.04 6.79 6.41
C ARG A 33 7.03 6.25 4.98
N PRO A 34 5.93 5.66 4.51
CA PRO A 34 5.80 5.28 3.12
C PRO A 34 5.54 6.52 2.26
N TYR A 35 6.27 6.67 1.16
CA TYR A 35 6.02 7.68 0.13
C TYR A 35 5.18 7.11 -1.00
N GLU A 36 4.98 7.90 -2.06
CA GLU A 36 4.11 7.57 -3.19
C GLU A 36 4.37 6.16 -3.76
N PRO A 37 3.35 5.28 -3.75
CA PRO A 37 3.47 3.93 -4.27
C PRO A 37 3.25 3.94 -5.79
N VAL A 38 3.91 3.02 -6.48
CA VAL A 38 3.71 2.81 -7.92
C VAL A 38 3.39 1.35 -8.21
N VAL A 39 2.57 1.10 -9.23
CA VAL A 39 2.33 -0.25 -9.73
C VAL A 39 3.34 -0.54 -10.83
N GLY A 40 4.14 -1.59 -10.62
CA GLY A 40 5.12 -2.04 -11.61
C GLY A 40 4.47 -2.75 -12.79
N PRO A 41 5.20 -2.93 -13.91
CA PRO A 41 4.72 -3.68 -15.07
C PRO A 41 4.46 -5.17 -14.78
N ASP A 42 4.99 -5.69 -13.66
CA ASP A 42 4.76 -7.04 -13.14
C ASP A 42 3.49 -7.15 -12.26
N GLY A 43 2.76 -6.05 -12.08
CA GLY A 43 1.56 -5.98 -11.25
C GLY A 43 1.84 -5.87 -9.75
N ALA A 44 3.10 -5.82 -9.32
CA ALA A 44 3.44 -5.59 -7.91
C ALA A 44 3.32 -4.10 -7.55
N ILE A 45 3.12 -3.81 -6.27
CA ILE A 45 3.18 -2.45 -5.73
C ILE A 45 4.58 -2.21 -5.19
N TYR A 46 5.20 -1.12 -5.62
CA TYR A 46 6.50 -0.66 -5.12
C TYR A 46 6.30 0.59 -4.28
N VAL A 47 6.89 0.61 -3.08
CA VAL A 47 6.82 1.74 -2.17
C VAL A 47 8.19 1.97 -1.54
N VAL A 48 8.55 3.24 -1.32
CA VAL A 48 9.79 3.62 -0.64
C VAL A 48 9.50 4.16 0.75
N THR A 49 10.39 3.88 1.69
CA THR A 49 10.32 4.38 3.07
C THR A 49 11.58 5.18 3.43
N ASP A 50 11.53 5.99 4.48
CA ASP A 50 12.68 6.79 4.95
C ASP A 50 13.47 6.20 6.12
N ALA A 51 12.89 5.29 6.91
CA ALA A 51 13.53 4.75 8.12
C ALA A 51 13.05 3.31 8.44
N PRO A 52 13.81 2.27 8.06
CA PRO A 52 15.00 2.33 7.22
C PRO A 52 14.67 2.82 5.81
N GLY A 53 15.67 3.36 5.11
CA GLY A 53 15.53 3.78 3.72
C GLY A 53 15.55 2.58 2.79
N GLU A 54 14.38 2.10 2.36
CA GLU A 54 14.25 0.88 1.57
C GLU A 54 13.21 0.99 0.46
N VAL A 55 13.30 0.06 -0.50
CA VAL A 55 12.29 -0.16 -1.54
C VAL A 55 11.60 -1.48 -1.23
N LEU A 56 10.31 -1.42 -0.93
CA LEU A 56 9.47 -2.59 -0.68
C LEU A 56 8.74 -2.98 -1.96
N ARG A 57 8.65 -4.28 -2.23
CA ARG A 57 7.84 -4.86 -3.31
C ARG A 57 6.74 -5.72 -2.71
N LEU A 58 5.49 -5.32 -2.91
CA LEU A 58 4.31 -6.01 -2.40
C LEU A 58 3.62 -6.74 -3.56
N SER A 59 3.30 -8.01 -3.34
CA SER A 59 2.45 -8.80 -4.22
C SER A 59 1.37 -9.47 -3.40
N PRO A 60 0.17 -9.71 -3.97
CA PRO A 60 -0.84 -10.53 -3.33
C PRO A 60 -0.21 -11.85 -2.87
N GLN A 61 -0.44 -12.20 -1.60
CA GLN A 61 -0.27 -13.57 -1.17
C GLN A 61 -1.48 -14.34 -1.68
N GLU A 62 -1.30 -15.55 -2.20
CA GLU A 62 -2.43 -16.44 -2.44
C GLU A 62 -3.22 -16.59 -1.14
N GLU A 63 -4.50 -16.30 -1.20
CA GLU A 63 -5.42 -16.40 -0.07
C GLU A 63 -5.29 -17.83 0.50
N ARG A 64 -4.73 -17.98 1.69
CA ARG A 64 -4.69 -19.28 2.37
C ARG A 64 -6.11 -19.56 2.85
N ARG A 65 -6.96 -20.05 1.95
CA ARG A 65 -8.32 -20.48 2.23
C ARG A 65 -8.24 -21.66 3.21
N LEU A 66 -8.32 -21.36 4.50
CA LEU A 66 -8.48 -22.33 5.59
C LEU A 66 -9.95 -22.71 5.74
#